data_AF-A0A9W9EDD6-F1
#
_entry.id   AF-A0A9W9EDD6-F1
#
_cell.length_a   1.000
_cell.length_b   1.000
_cell.length_c   1.000
_cell.angle_alpha   90.00
_cell.angle_beta   90.00
_cell.angle_gamma   90.00
#
_symmetry.space_group_name_H-M   'P 1'
#
loop_
_entity.id
_entity.type
_entity.pdbx_description
1 polymer ?
#
loop_
_entity_poly.entity_id
_entity_poly.type
_entity_poly.pdbx_seq_one_letter_code
_entity_poly.pdbx_strand_id
1 'polypeptide(L)'
;MFRTSVFKSLKPVKSGLRQSAYLSSCNGQRNEILREIYAPFSKLVKDSPEYNALAESGRVWEDYFQPGDSERYGYLQRLHMPLLKEIDNQRVSLGTPRSRMFHSLVPEYAHQSVVIENNRLLLKHSYLMDERLKNAVPDLALPATSLSQIALPDAHSLLPNEDASQAAELRNQIVASRWVTDTALRSTKSGLSEDEIRCLSALLLRDTNGKE
;
A
#
# COMPACT_ATOMS: atom_id res chain seq x y z
N MET A 1 4.23 -46.10 -13.47
CA MET A 1 2.78 -45.78 -13.51
C MET A 1 2.60 -44.33 -13.10
N PHE A 2 2.45 -43.44 -14.08
CA PHE A 2 2.28 -42.01 -13.89
C PHE A 2 0.85 -41.72 -13.40
N ARG A 3 0.70 -41.02 -12.27
CA ARG A 3 -0.59 -40.43 -11.89
C ARG A 3 -0.58 -38.95 -12.26
N THR A 4 -1.44 -38.67 -13.22
CA THR A 4 -1.74 -37.40 -13.88
C THR A 4 -2.17 -36.31 -12.91
N SER A 5 -1.58 -35.14 -13.08
CA SER A 5 -1.92 -33.86 -12.45
C SER A 5 -3.31 -33.38 -12.88
N VAL A 6 -4.17 -33.04 -11.93
CA VAL A 6 -5.38 -32.25 -12.19
C VAL A 6 -5.07 -30.80 -11.82
N PHE A 7 -4.48 -30.05 -12.75
CA PHE A 7 -4.48 -28.59 -12.67
C PHE A 7 -5.86 -28.10 -13.13
N LYS A 8 -6.73 -27.76 -12.18
CA LYS A 8 -7.91 -26.94 -12.48
C LYS A 8 -7.41 -25.53 -12.81
N SER A 9 -7.62 -25.08 -14.03
CA SER A 9 -7.34 -23.70 -14.43
C SER A 9 -8.22 -22.75 -13.62
N LEU A 10 -7.61 -21.87 -12.82
CA LEU A 10 -8.32 -20.74 -12.23
C LEU A 10 -8.75 -19.82 -13.38
N LYS A 11 -10.06 -19.70 -13.59
CA LYS A 11 -10.62 -18.75 -14.56
C LYS A 11 -10.44 -17.33 -14.02
N PRO A 12 -10.03 -16.36 -14.85
CA PRO A 12 -9.91 -14.97 -14.41
C PRO A 12 -11.29 -14.43 -14.04
N VAL A 13 -11.39 -13.86 -12.83
CA VAL A 13 -12.59 -13.17 -12.35
C VAL A 13 -12.73 -11.88 -13.17
N LYS A 14 -13.85 -11.72 -13.88
CA LYS A 14 -14.23 -10.45 -14.54
C LYS A 14 -14.52 -9.41 -13.44
N SER A 15 -13.49 -8.70 -12.98
CA SER A 15 -13.53 -7.77 -11.83
C SER A 15 -14.01 -6.34 -12.17
N GLY A 16 -13.97 -5.95 -13.45
CA GLY A 16 -14.08 -4.54 -13.84
C GLY A 16 -15.42 -3.83 -13.56
N LEU A 17 -16.55 -4.55 -13.46
CA LEU A 17 -17.88 -3.93 -13.24
C LEU A 17 -18.35 -3.98 -11.79
N ARG A 18 -17.86 -4.92 -10.97
CA ARG A 18 -18.24 -5.04 -9.55
C ARG A 18 -17.45 -4.08 -8.65
N GLN A 19 -16.23 -3.73 -9.03
CA GLN A 19 -15.35 -2.89 -8.22
C GLN A 19 -15.83 -1.43 -8.15
N SER A 20 -16.34 -0.88 -9.26
CA SER A 20 -16.86 0.49 -9.35
C SER A 20 -18.10 0.72 -8.46
N ALA A 21 -19.05 -0.23 -8.46
CA ALA A 21 -20.26 -0.13 -7.65
C ALA A 21 -19.98 -0.27 -6.14
N TYR A 22 -19.01 -1.11 -5.77
CA TYR A 22 -18.60 -1.28 -4.37
C TYR A 22 -17.91 -0.04 -3.81
N LEU A 23 -17.04 0.61 -4.59
CA LEU A 23 -16.34 1.84 -4.20
C LEU A 23 -17.32 3.02 -4.04
N SER A 24 -18.30 3.17 -4.94
CA SER A 24 -19.33 4.23 -4.82
C SER A 24 -20.24 4.05 -3.59
N SER A 25 -20.65 2.82 -3.27
CA SER A 25 -21.46 2.53 -2.08
C SER A 25 -20.68 2.75 -0.77
N CYS A 26 -19.39 2.42 -0.75
CA CYS A 26 -18.54 2.57 0.42
C CYS A 26 -18.23 4.06 0.72
N ASN A 27 -18.17 4.90 -0.31
CA ASN A 27 -17.93 6.33 -0.15
C ASN A 27 -19.05 7.06 0.60
N GLY A 28 -20.32 6.65 0.40
CA GLY A 28 -21.46 7.23 1.14
C GLY A 28 -21.39 6.93 2.64
N GLN A 29 -21.21 5.66 3.00
CA GLN A 29 -21.09 5.21 4.39
C GLN A 29 -19.84 5.79 5.07
N ARG A 30 -18.70 5.81 4.36
CA ARG A 30 -17.48 6.45 4.84
C ARG A 30 -17.72 7.93 5.15
N ASN A 31 -18.34 8.68 4.24
CA ASN A 31 -18.60 10.11 4.44
C ASN A 31 -19.55 10.36 5.61
N GLU A 32 -20.52 9.49 5.84
CA GLU A 32 -21.42 9.57 6.99
C GLU A 32 -20.65 9.42 8.32
N ILE A 33 -19.81 8.39 8.42
CA ILE A 33 -18.95 8.14 9.58
C ILE A 33 -17.98 9.30 9.79
N LEU A 34 -17.33 9.79 8.72
CA LEU A 34 -16.43 10.94 8.84
C LEU A 34 -17.19 12.19 9.30
N ARG A 35 -18.41 12.43 8.82
CA ARG A 35 -19.23 13.56 9.29
C ARG A 35 -19.53 13.44 10.78
N GLU A 36 -19.79 12.24 11.29
CA GLU A 36 -20.00 12.01 12.72
C GLU A 36 -18.72 12.29 13.53
N ILE A 37 -17.59 11.70 13.12
CA ILE A 37 -16.28 11.88 13.78
C ILE A 37 -15.90 13.36 13.85
N TYR A 38 -16.05 14.08 12.74
CA TYR A 38 -15.65 15.48 12.63
C TYR A 38 -16.76 16.46 13.05
N ALA A 39 -17.97 16.00 13.42
CA ALA A 39 -19.08 16.87 13.84
C ALA A 39 -18.70 17.87 14.94
N PRO A 40 -17.94 17.50 16.00
CA PRO A 40 -17.54 18.43 17.06
C PRO A 40 -16.70 19.61 16.55
N PHE A 41 -15.99 19.41 15.43
CA PHE A 41 -15.06 20.37 14.85
C PHE A 41 -15.64 21.08 13.62
N SER A 42 -16.88 20.79 13.25
CA SER A 42 -17.55 21.30 12.03
C SER A 42 -17.65 22.82 11.96
N LYS A 43 -17.51 23.53 13.08
CA LYS A 43 -17.55 24.99 13.17
C LYS A 43 -16.19 25.65 12.93
N LEU A 44 -15.10 24.88 12.92
CA LEU A 44 -13.77 25.42 12.66
C LEU A 44 -13.66 25.87 11.21
N VAL A 45 -13.20 27.10 11.02
CA VAL A 45 -12.93 27.62 9.69
C VAL A 45 -11.64 26.97 9.19
N LYS A 46 -11.67 26.43 7.97
CA LYS A 46 -10.50 25.86 7.33
C LYS A 46 -9.34 26.88 7.33
N ASP A 47 -8.15 26.42 7.67
CA ASP A 47 -6.91 27.21 7.74
C ASP A 47 -6.88 28.30 8.85
N SER A 48 -7.85 28.32 9.77
CA SER A 48 -7.79 29.14 10.99
C SER A 48 -6.71 28.65 11.95
N PRO A 49 -6.20 29.53 12.85
CA PRO A 49 -5.25 29.11 13.88
C PRO A 49 -5.74 27.92 14.71
N GLU A 50 -7.03 27.90 15.07
CA GLU A 50 -7.65 26.82 15.82
C GLU A 50 -7.75 25.51 15.02
N TYR A 51 -8.02 25.61 13.72
CA TYR A 51 -8.03 24.45 12.81
C TYR A 51 -6.64 23.84 12.69
N ASN A 52 -5.62 24.67 12.45
CA ASN A 52 -4.23 24.20 12.30
C ASN A 52 -3.72 23.61 13.61
N ALA A 53 -3.97 24.27 14.74
CA ALA A 53 -3.62 23.74 16.07
C ALA A 53 -4.30 22.39 16.35
N LEU A 54 -5.56 22.21 15.95
CA LEU A 54 -6.23 20.91 16.08
C LEU A 54 -5.58 19.85 15.19
N ALA A 55 -5.31 20.18 13.92
CA ALA A 55 -4.68 19.27 12.96
C ALA A 55 -3.30 18.80 13.42
N GLU A 56 -2.47 19.72 13.93
CA GLU A 56 -1.14 19.43 14.45
C GLU A 56 -1.18 18.66 15.77
N SER A 57 -2.23 18.83 16.57
CA SER A 57 -2.32 18.20 17.90
C SER A 57 -2.53 16.69 17.89
N GLY A 58 -2.97 16.10 16.77
CA GLY A 58 -3.34 14.69 16.70
C GLY A 58 -4.56 14.27 17.54
N ARG A 59 -5.18 15.20 18.29
CA ARG A 59 -6.27 14.89 19.23
C ARG A 59 -7.48 14.23 18.59
N VAL A 60 -7.86 14.61 17.37
CA VAL A 60 -8.98 13.95 16.68
C VAL A 60 -8.71 12.45 16.50
N TRP A 61 -7.45 12.10 16.24
CA TRP A 61 -7.03 10.72 16.08
C TRP A 61 -7.05 9.98 17.43
N GLU A 62 -6.43 10.58 18.44
CA GLU A 62 -6.35 9.98 19.78
C GLU A 62 -7.72 9.87 20.46
N ASP A 63 -8.57 10.89 20.39
CA ASP A 63 -9.86 10.91 21.11
C ASP A 63 -10.87 9.91 20.52
N TYR A 64 -10.87 9.72 19.20
CA TYR A 64 -11.83 8.84 18.53
C TYR A 64 -11.30 7.41 18.34
N PHE A 65 -10.10 7.28 17.78
CA PHE A 65 -9.52 5.97 17.47
C PHE A 65 -8.82 5.37 18.68
N GLN A 66 -8.24 6.19 19.56
CA GLN A 66 -7.54 5.74 20.77
C GLN A 66 -6.57 4.60 20.49
N PRO A 67 -5.61 4.75 19.54
CA PRO A 67 -4.73 3.67 19.10
C PRO A 67 -3.96 2.97 20.23
N GLY A 68 -3.73 3.67 21.35
CA GLY A 68 -3.12 3.11 22.56
C GLY A 68 -4.04 2.27 23.46
N ASP A 69 -5.36 2.22 23.19
CA ASP A 69 -6.33 1.45 23.98
C ASP A 69 -6.24 -0.05 23.66
N SER A 70 -5.21 -0.68 24.24
CA SER A 70 -4.97 -2.11 24.13
C SER A 70 -6.13 -2.97 24.64
N GLU A 71 -7.00 -2.46 25.51
CA GLU A 71 -8.14 -3.20 26.01
C GLU A 71 -9.24 -3.27 24.93
N ARG A 72 -9.61 -2.13 24.36
CA ARG A 72 -10.59 -2.03 23.27
C ARG A 72 -10.14 -2.84 22.05
N TYR A 73 -8.89 -2.65 21.62
CA TYR A 73 -8.36 -3.40 20.47
C TYR A 73 -8.13 -4.87 20.79
N GLY A 74 -7.72 -5.20 22.02
CA GLY A 74 -7.61 -6.58 22.48
C GLY A 74 -8.97 -7.29 22.53
N TYR A 75 -10.05 -6.59 22.90
CA TYR A 75 -11.40 -7.11 22.84
C TYR A 75 -11.83 -7.40 21.40
N LEU A 76 -11.62 -6.45 20.46
CA LEU A 76 -11.93 -6.66 19.04
C LEU A 76 -11.14 -7.84 18.47
N GLN A 77 -9.87 -7.97 18.83
CA GLN A 77 -9.06 -9.12 18.44
C GLN A 77 -9.67 -10.42 18.96
N ARG A 78 -10.05 -10.48 20.25
CA ARG A 78 -10.75 -11.63 20.86
C ARG A 78 -12.05 -11.97 20.13
N LEU A 79 -12.88 -10.97 19.85
CA LEU A 79 -14.16 -11.12 19.15
C LEU A 79 -13.97 -11.75 17.76
N HIS A 80 -12.92 -11.36 17.05
CA HIS A 80 -12.62 -11.83 15.69
C HIS A 80 -11.60 -12.98 15.63
N MET A 81 -11.21 -13.57 16.77
CA MET A 81 -10.25 -14.69 16.82
C MET A 81 -10.60 -15.85 15.90
N PRO A 82 -11.87 -16.28 15.74
CA PRO A 82 -12.21 -17.35 14.79
C PRO A 82 -11.83 -17.01 13.35
N LEU A 83 -12.13 -15.77 12.91
CA LEU A 83 -11.78 -15.28 11.58
C LEU A 83 -10.27 -15.17 11.39
N LEU A 84 -9.56 -14.64 12.39
CA LEU A 84 -8.09 -14.55 12.34
C LEU A 84 -7.45 -15.94 12.23
N LYS A 85 -7.96 -16.93 12.97
CA LYS A 85 -7.52 -18.33 12.85
C LYS A 85 -7.80 -18.91 11.46
N GLU A 86 -8.94 -18.58 10.86
CA GLU A 86 -9.25 -19.02 9.50
C GLU A 86 -8.25 -18.44 8.49
N ILE A 87 -7.92 -17.15 8.60
CA ILE A 87 -6.91 -16.49 7.77
C ILE A 87 -5.54 -17.15 7.95
N ASP A 88 -5.14 -17.44 9.19
CA ASP A 88 -3.88 -18.14 9.47
C ASP A 88 -3.84 -19.54 8.85
N ASN A 89 -4.94 -20.29 8.94
CA ASN A 89 -5.05 -21.62 8.32
C ASN A 89 -4.94 -21.54 6.79
N GLN A 90 -5.60 -20.54 6.17
CA GLN A 90 -5.46 -20.30 4.74
C GLN A 90 -4.02 -19.92 4.37
N ARG A 91 -3.35 -19.09 5.17
CA ARG A 91 -1.94 -18.72 4.95
C ARG A 91 -1.01 -19.92 4.98
N VAL A 92 -1.23 -20.89 5.87
CA VAL A 92 -0.47 -22.15 5.91
C VAL A 92 -0.68 -22.94 4.61
N SER A 93 -1.89 -22.91 4.05
CA SER A 93 -2.23 -23.63 2.82
C SER A 93 -1.59 -23.07 1.54
N LEU A 94 -1.11 -21.81 1.56
CA LEU A 94 -0.53 -21.14 0.37
C LEU A 94 0.82 -21.70 -0.10
N GLY A 95 1.40 -22.68 0.58
CA GLY A 95 2.60 -23.40 0.13
C GLY A 95 3.85 -22.52 -0.09
N THR A 96 4.93 -23.15 -0.56
CA THR A 96 6.20 -22.51 -0.98
C THR A 96 6.43 -22.80 -2.48
N PRO A 97 7.06 -21.88 -3.24
CA PRO A 97 7.96 -20.82 -2.80
C PRO A 97 7.31 -19.43 -2.70
N ARG A 98 7.32 -18.88 -1.49
CA ARG A 98 6.77 -17.55 -1.16
C ARG A 98 7.45 -16.41 -1.90
N SER A 99 8.76 -16.50 -2.14
CA SER A 99 9.52 -15.43 -2.80
C SER A 99 9.03 -15.14 -4.22
N ARG A 100 8.99 -16.15 -5.10
CA ARG A 100 8.54 -15.98 -6.49
C ARG A 100 7.09 -15.49 -6.55
N MET A 101 6.22 -16.01 -5.69
CA MET A 101 4.83 -15.56 -5.60
C MET A 101 4.75 -14.09 -5.21
N PHE A 102 5.41 -13.67 -4.12
CA PHE A 102 5.36 -12.27 -3.67
C PHE A 102 5.94 -11.31 -4.69
N HIS A 103 7.07 -11.64 -5.33
CA HIS A 103 7.62 -10.80 -6.40
C HIS A 103 6.66 -10.65 -7.58
N SER A 104 5.91 -11.70 -7.93
CA SER A 104 4.93 -11.61 -9.03
C SER A 104 3.73 -10.72 -8.71
N LEU A 105 3.44 -10.48 -7.43
CA LEU A 105 2.34 -9.64 -6.97
C LEU A 105 2.72 -8.16 -6.83
N VAL A 106 4.01 -7.83 -6.75
CA VAL A 106 4.47 -6.45 -6.55
C VAL A 106 3.88 -5.44 -7.56
N PRO A 107 3.91 -5.68 -8.88
CA PRO A 107 3.36 -4.70 -9.83
C PRO A 107 1.84 -4.50 -9.69
N GLU A 108 1.09 -5.54 -9.33
CA GLU A 108 -0.35 -5.42 -9.11
C GLU A 108 -0.66 -4.71 -7.80
N TYR A 109 0.05 -5.05 -6.73
CA TYR A 109 -0.07 -4.36 -5.44
C TYR A 109 0.26 -2.87 -5.56
N ALA A 110 1.38 -2.53 -6.21
CA ALA A 110 1.80 -1.16 -6.40
C ALA A 110 0.76 -0.37 -7.21
N HIS A 111 0.22 -0.96 -8.28
CA HIS A 111 -0.87 -0.36 -9.07
C HIS A 111 -2.10 -0.06 -8.21
N GLN A 112 -2.59 -1.04 -7.47
CA GLN A 112 -3.76 -0.86 -6.61
C GLN A 112 -3.53 0.21 -5.54
N SER A 113 -2.32 0.25 -4.97
CA SER A 113 -1.94 1.24 -3.96
C SER A 113 -2.01 2.66 -4.50
N VAL A 114 -1.44 2.95 -5.67
CA VAL A 114 -1.46 4.31 -6.24
C VAL A 114 -2.83 4.68 -6.82
N VAL A 115 -3.62 3.72 -7.30
CA VAL A 115 -4.98 3.97 -7.78
C VAL A 115 -5.91 4.45 -6.67
N ILE A 116 -5.72 3.97 -5.42
CA ILE A 116 -6.45 4.45 -4.25
C ILE A 116 -6.20 5.96 -4.04
N GLU A 117 -5.01 6.44 -4.38
CA GLU A 117 -4.59 7.84 -4.29
C GLU A 117 -4.88 8.65 -5.59
N ASN A 118 -5.77 8.15 -6.45
CA ASN A 118 -6.19 8.76 -7.72
C ASN A 118 -5.14 8.78 -8.85
N ASN A 119 -4.12 7.93 -8.79
CA ASN A 119 -3.27 7.68 -9.95
C ASN A 119 -4.10 7.03 -11.08
N ARG A 120 -3.96 7.52 -12.32
CA ARG A 120 -4.79 7.09 -13.46
C ARG A 120 -4.12 6.06 -14.36
N LEU A 121 -2.91 5.64 -14.04
CA LEU A 121 -2.20 4.65 -14.82
C LEU A 121 -2.93 3.30 -14.81
N LEU A 122 -2.92 2.65 -15.97
CA LEU A 122 -3.54 1.34 -16.15
C LEU A 122 -2.65 0.25 -15.53
N LEU A 123 -3.25 -0.88 -15.15
CA LEU A 123 -2.52 -2.03 -14.61
C LEU A 123 -1.39 -2.51 -15.54
N LYS A 124 -1.57 -2.44 -16.86
CA LYS A 124 -0.52 -2.79 -17.83
C LYS A 124 0.75 -1.93 -17.67
N HIS A 125 0.62 -0.69 -17.20
CA HIS A 125 1.74 0.22 -16.98
C HIS A 125 2.60 -0.23 -15.80
N SER A 126 2.02 -0.84 -14.76
CA SER A 126 2.80 -1.32 -13.62
C SER A 126 3.66 -2.53 -13.97
N TYR A 127 3.13 -3.48 -14.76
CA TYR A 127 3.93 -4.59 -15.27
C TYR A 127 5.06 -4.11 -16.20
N LEU A 128 4.78 -3.18 -17.10
CA LEU A 128 5.80 -2.61 -17.99
C LEU A 128 6.89 -1.87 -17.20
N MET A 129 6.49 -1.10 -16.19
CA MET A 129 7.38 -0.37 -15.28
C MET A 129 8.27 -1.33 -14.48
N ASP A 130 7.69 -2.38 -13.89
CA ASP A 130 8.43 -3.38 -13.11
C ASP A 130 9.48 -4.12 -13.96
N GLU A 131 9.14 -4.52 -15.18
CA GLU A 131 10.10 -5.14 -16.12
C GLU A 131 11.28 -4.20 -16.44
N ARG A 132 11.03 -2.92 -16.67
CA ARG A 132 12.10 -1.93 -16.91
C ARG A 132 12.94 -1.69 -15.66
N LEU A 133 12.31 -1.62 -14.49
CA LEU A 133 12.97 -1.41 -13.20
C LEU A 133 13.82 -2.59 -12.76
N LYS A 134 13.48 -3.83 -13.10
CA LYS A 134 14.33 -5.00 -12.81
C LYS A 134 15.71 -4.88 -13.45
N ASN A 135 15.79 -4.28 -14.64
CA ASN A 135 17.05 -4.07 -15.34
C ASN A 135 17.82 -2.84 -14.83
N ALA A 136 17.10 -1.75 -14.54
CA ALA A 136 17.71 -0.49 -14.10
C ALA A 136 18.11 -0.50 -12.62
N VAL A 137 17.37 -1.24 -11.79
CA VAL A 137 17.57 -1.36 -10.33
C VAL A 137 17.47 -2.84 -9.94
N PRO A 138 18.51 -3.64 -10.28
CA PRO A 138 18.47 -5.09 -10.07
C PRO A 138 18.64 -5.49 -8.61
N ASP A 139 19.43 -4.74 -7.84
CA ASP A 139 19.74 -5.06 -6.43
C ASP A 139 19.08 -4.07 -5.47
N LEU A 140 18.20 -4.59 -4.62
CA LEU A 140 17.53 -3.87 -3.54
C LEU A 140 17.91 -4.43 -2.15
N ALA A 141 19.00 -5.20 -2.06
CA ALA A 141 19.55 -5.68 -0.79
C ALA A 141 20.38 -4.61 -0.05
N LEU A 142 19.85 -3.38 0.00
CA LEU A 142 20.48 -2.24 0.70
C LEU A 142 19.75 -1.90 2.01
N PRO A 143 20.45 -1.25 2.98
CA PRO A 143 19.81 -0.67 4.16
C PRO A 143 18.76 0.36 3.78
N ALA A 144 17.73 0.53 4.62
CA ALA A 144 16.66 1.50 4.37
C ALA A 144 17.19 2.94 4.23
N THR A 145 18.24 3.30 4.97
CA THR A 145 18.88 4.62 4.91
C THR A 145 19.44 4.97 3.53
N SER A 146 19.72 3.97 2.70
CA SER A 146 20.20 4.17 1.33
C SER A 146 19.07 4.29 0.30
N LEU A 147 17.81 4.02 0.67
CA LEU A 147 16.66 4.06 -0.25
C LEU A 147 16.37 5.47 -0.78
N SER A 148 16.55 6.50 0.04
CA SER A 148 16.34 7.89 -0.37
C SER A 148 17.39 8.35 -1.39
N GLN A 149 18.54 7.69 -1.43
CA GLN A 149 19.70 8.05 -2.26
C GLN A 149 19.86 7.17 -3.50
N ILE A 150 19.08 6.09 -3.62
CA ILE A 150 19.18 5.19 -4.77
C ILE A 150 18.89 5.96 -6.06
N ALA A 151 19.77 5.81 -7.07
CA ALA A 151 19.54 6.38 -8.37
C ALA A 151 18.35 5.66 -9.03
N LEU A 152 17.25 6.38 -9.23
CA LEU A 152 16.12 5.86 -9.97
C LEU A 152 16.18 6.30 -11.42
N PRO A 153 15.79 5.42 -12.36
CA PRO A 153 15.56 5.85 -13.72
C PRO A 153 14.48 6.93 -13.75
N ASP A 154 14.64 7.88 -14.67
CA ASP A 154 13.69 8.94 -14.91
C ASP A 154 12.30 8.34 -15.26
N ALA A 155 11.25 8.85 -14.61
CA ALA A 155 9.91 8.31 -14.75
C ALA A 155 9.36 8.46 -16.18
N HIS A 156 9.70 9.56 -16.86
CA HIS A 156 9.29 9.81 -18.22
C HIS A 156 10.01 8.84 -19.19
N SER A 157 11.28 8.51 -18.97
CA SER A 157 11.97 7.47 -19.74
C SER A 157 11.30 6.08 -19.62
N LEU A 158 10.70 5.79 -18.46
CA LEU A 158 10.04 4.51 -18.20
C LEU A 158 8.62 4.45 -18.75
N LEU A 159 7.90 5.58 -18.81
CA LEU A 159 6.57 5.69 -19.42
C LEU A 159 6.43 7.03 -20.17
N PRO A 160 6.95 7.13 -21.42
CA PRO A 160 7.08 8.43 -22.12
C PRO A 160 5.76 9.12 -22.50
N ASN A 161 4.67 8.37 -22.59
CA ASN A 161 3.38 8.92 -23.01
C ASN A 161 2.45 9.24 -21.83
N GLU A 162 2.95 9.08 -20.61
CA GLU A 162 2.16 9.22 -19.39
C GLU A 162 2.59 10.45 -18.60
N ASP A 163 1.73 10.88 -17.68
CA ASP A 163 2.06 11.96 -16.74
C ASP A 163 3.28 11.60 -15.88
N ALA A 164 4.27 12.49 -15.85
CA ALA A 164 5.55 12.23 -15.20
C ALA A 164 5.41 12.01 -13.68
N SER A 165 4.52 12.76 -13.02
CA SER A 165 4.29 12.61 -11.58
C SER A 165 3.58 11.30 -11.27
N GLN A 166 2.58 10.90 -12.06
CA GLN A 166 1.90 9.61 -11.89
C GLN A 166 2.84 8.43 -12.18
N ALA A 167 3.70 8.57 -13.19
CA ALA A 167 4.73 7.58 -13.49
C ALA A 167 5.77 7.48 -12.36
N ALA A 168 6.18 8.61 -11.77
CA ALA A 168 7.10 8.65 -10.64
C ALA A 168 6.50 7.98 -9.41
N GLU A 169 5.24 8.28 -9.07
CA GLU A 169 4.52 7.66 -7.95
C GLU A 169 4.47 6.13 -8.10
N LEU A 170 4.09 5.63 -9.28
CA LEU A 170 4.06 4.19 -9.56
C LEU A 170 5.45 3.56 -9.51
N ARG A 171 6.46 4.21 -10.09
CA ARG A 171 7.87 3.78 -10.05
C ARG A 171 8.34 3.63 -8.61
N ASN A 172 8.12 4.64 -7.78
CA ASN A 172 8.54 4.66 -6.39
C ASN A 172 7.84 3.56 -5.59
N GLN A 173 6.53 3.40 -5.77
CA GLN A 173 5.74 2.37 -5.10
C GLN A 173 6.23 0.96 -5.45
N ILE A 174 6.58 0.70 -6.71
CA ILE A 174 7.16 -0.59 -7.13
C ILE A 174 8.50 -0.83 -6.44
N VAL A 175 9.40 0.17 -6.43
CA VAL A 175 10.72 0.03 -5.79
C VAL A 175 10.58 -0.20 -4.28
N ALA A 176 9.74 0.57 -3.60
CA ALA A 176 9.46 0.40 -2.19
C ALA A 176 8.88 -0.98 -1.89
N SER A 177 7.92 -1.44 -2.69
CA SER A 177 7.29 -2.77 -2.53
C SER A 177 8.28 -3.92 -2.75
N ARG A 178 9.17 -3.80 -3.76
CA ARG A 178 10.26 -4.77 -3.97
C ARG A 178 11.18 -4.82 -2.76
N TRP A 179 11.63 -3.66 -2.27
CA TRP A 179 12.52 -3.58 -1.12
C TRP A 179 11.87 -4.15 0.16
N VAL A 180 10.61 -3.81 0.46
CA VAL A 180 9.89 -4.34 1.62
C VAL A 180 9.73 -5.85 1.52
N THR A 181 9.38 -6.36 0.34
CA THR A 181 9.26 -7.80 0.09
C THR A 181 10.59 -8.51 0.33
N ASP A 182 11.67 -7.99 -0.24
CA ASP A 182 13.02 -8.51 -0.11
C ASP A 182 13.51 -8.49 1.35
N THR A 183 13.30 -7.38 2.06
CA THR A 183 13.66 -7.24 3.46
C THR A 183 12.86 -8.18 4.35
N ALA A 184 11.55 -8.30 4.13
CA ALA A 184 10.69 -9.23 4.88
C ALA A 184 11.03 -10.70 4.63
N LEU A 185 11.52 -11.04 3.43
CA LEU A 185 11.96 -12.40 3.10
C LEU A 185 13.31 -12.76 3.73
N ARG A 186 14.20 -11.78 3.93
CA ARG A 186 15.53 -11.98 4.56
C ARG A 186 15.53 -11.87 6.07
N SER A 187 14.66 -11.03 6.62
CA SER A 187 14.68 -10.64 8.03
C SER A 187 13.80 -11.53 8.90
N THR A 188 14.24 -11.81 10.13
CA THR A 188 13.41 -12.39 11.19
C THR A 188 12.81 -11.32 12.10
N LYS A 189 13.09 -10.03 11.85
CA LYS A 189 12.58 -8.89 12.61
C LYS A 189 11.07 -8.76 12.42
N SER A 190 10.36 -8.52 13.53
CA SER A 190 8.96 -8.11 13.50
C SER A 190 8.84 -6.62 13.15
N GLY A 191 8.57 -6.33 11.88
CA GLY A 191 8.19 -5.01 11.40
C GLY A 191 9.36 -4.07 11.06
N LEU A 192 9.01 -2.82 10.73
CA LEU A 192 9.91 -1.74 10.35
C LEU A 192 10.13 -0.78 11.52
N SER A 193 11.33 -0.22 11.66
CA SER A 193 11.58 0.89 12.59
C SER A 193 11.10 2.23 12.00
N GLU A 194 10.97 3.24 12.85
CA GLU A 194 10.57 4.59 12.42
C GLU A 194 11.51 5.16 11.35
N ASP A 195 12.82 4.97 11.49
CA ASP A 195 13.79 5.44 10.48
C ASP A 195 13.61 4.74 9.12
N GLU A 196 13.28 3.44 9.13
CA GLU A 196 12.97 2.69 7.92
C GLU A 196 11.69 3.23 7.26
N ILE A 197 10.66 3.52 8.07
CA ILE A 197 9.41 4.13 7.61
C ILE A 197 9.69 5.52 7.00
N ARG A 198 10.49 6.37 7.66
CA ARG A 198 10.84 7.70 7.16
C ARG A 198 11.56 7.64 5.81
N CYS A 199 12.50 6.71 5.65
CA CYS A 199 13.22 6.52 4.40
C CYS A 199 12.31 6.01 3.27
N LEU A 200 11.39 5.09 3.59
CA LEU A 200 10.38 4.63 2.63
C LEU A 200 9.45 5.77 2.22
N SER A 201 8.96 6.56 3.16
CA SER A 201 8.13 7.74 2.86
C SER A 201 8.84 8.73 1.94
N ALA A 202 10.12 9.02 2.20
CA ALA A 202 10.92 9.88 1.33
C ALA A 202 11.08 9.29 -0.09
N LEU A 203 11.29 7.98 -0.21
CA LEU A 203 11.34 7.29 -1.50
C LEU A 203 10.00 7.40 -2.24
N LEU A 204 8.88 7.23 -1.55
CA LEU A 204 7.54 7.26 -2.15
C LEU A 204 7.20 8.62 -2.77
N LEU A 205 7.60 9.72 -2.12
CA LEU A 205 7.27 11.08 -2.55
C LEU A 205 8.23 11.67 -3.60
N ARG A 206 9.39 11.04 -3.83
CA ARG A 206 10.43 11.57 -4.70
C ARG A 206 9.97 11.76 -6.16
N ASP A 207 10.25 12.93 -6.75
CA ASP A 207 9.86 13.30 -8.11
C ASP A 207 8.33 13.31 -8.35
N THR A 208 7.53 13.33 -7.29
CA THR A 208 6.07 13.49 -7.39
C THR A 208 5.67 14.95 -7.17
N ASN A 209 4.47 15.32 -7.64
CA ASN A 209 3.88 16.65 -7.39
C ASN A 209 3.35 16.81 -5.94
N GLY A 210 3.65 15.88 -5.03
CA GLY A 210 3.36 16.02 -3.61
C GLY A 210 4.09 17.25 -3.09
N LYS A 211 3.32 18.30 -2.76
CA LYS A 211 3.86 19.58 -2.28
C LYS A 211 4.77 19.36 -1.07
N GLU A 212 5.96 19.95 -1.10
CA GLU A 212 6.70 20.34 0.11
C GLU A 212 5.91 21.35 0.94
#